data_AF-A0A1V5BS01-F1
#
_entry.id   AF-A0A1V5BS01-F1
#
_cell.length_a   1.000
_cell.length_b   1.000
_cell.length_c   1.000
_cell.angle_alpha   90.00
_cell.angle_beta   90.00
_cell.angle_gamma   90.00
#
_symmetry.space_group_name_H-M   'P 1'
#
loop_
_entity.id
_entity.type
_entity.pdbx_description
1 polymer ?
#
loop_
_entity_poly.entity_id
_entity_poly.type
_entity_poly.pdbx_seq_one_letter_code
_entity_poly.pdbx_strand_id
1 'polypeptide(L)'
;MLCEALHKIHIHIGADPLDSRSYRWNRLLKIFSGFEDVLYRMASGGQSRGEFRGTQYAAPIASIIPSNFFRNRQTDETEIKQHIRSRYHGLNFQNANPGSDKNTVEFRLWNGSLDCKQIQANVKMSMGIVHAADIVRRTNESTRERNELIPGGPMKYGQAVATERDLVDHTEIRRLLDLLFVRNKDKAAVLWLYASSEWQG
;
A
#
# COMPACT_ATOMS: atom_id res chain seq x y z
N MET A 1 32.44 6.83 4.37
CA MET A 1 31.04 6.57 4.75
C MET A 1 30.21 7.68 4.10
N LEU A 2 29.76 7.45 2.86
CA LEU A 2 28.86 8.40 2.19
C LEU A 2 27.49 8.17 2.80
N CYS A 3 26.96 9.19 3.45
CA CYS A 3 25.57 9.22 3.89
C CYS A 3 24.72 9.24 2.60
N GLU A 4 24.22 8.09 2.15
CA GLU A 4 23.26 8.05 1.05
C GLU A 4 22.02 8.80 1.53
N ALA A 5 21.82 10.01 1.03
CA ALA A 5 20.57 10.70 1.23
C ALA A 5 19.46 9.83 0.63
N LEU A 6 18.64 9.22 1.49
CA LEU A 6 17.48 8.45 1.05
C LEU A 6 16.54 9.39 0.30
N HIS A 7 16.54 9.28 -1.03
CA HIS A 7 15.73 10.12 -1.91
C HIS A 7 14.24 9.79 -1.74
N LYS A 8 13.37 10.69 -2.21
CA LYS A 8 11.92 10.50 -2.21
C LYS A 8 11.45 10.24 -3.63
N ILE A 9 10.62 9.22 -3.82
CA ILE A 9 9.89 9.01 -5.08
C ILE A 9 8.40 9.02 -4.77
N HIS A 10 7.62 9.70 -5.62
CA HIS A 10 6.16 9.63 -5.57
C HIS A 10 5.69 8.85 -6.80
N ILE A 11 4.77 7.92 -6.57
CA ILE A 11 4.19 7.12 -7.64
C ILE A 11 2.72 7.50 -7.76
N HIS A 12 2.36 7.98 -8.95
CA HIS A 12 1.00 8.38 -9.28
C HIS A 12 0.36 7.30 -10.14
N ILE A 13 -0.73 6.72 -9.65
CA ILE A 13 -1.54 5.74 -10.38
C ILE A 13 -2.87 6.38 -10.74
N GLY A 14 -3.29 6.27 -11.99
CA GLY A 14 -4.59 6.78 -12.45
C GLY A 14 -5.73 6.27 -11.58
N ALA A 15 -6.63 7.17 -11.19
CA ALA A 15 -7.74 6.87 -10.29
C ALA A 15 -9.00 6.39 -11.05
N ASP A 16 -9.02 6.43 -12.39
CA ASP A 16 -10.16 6.00 -13.21
C ASP A 16 -10.70 4.60 -12.87
N PRO A 17 -9.87 3.57 -12.57
CA PRO A 17 -10.38 2.25 -12.19
C PRO A 17 -11.21 2.25 -10.90
N LEU A 18 -11.03 3.24 -10.03
CA LEU A 18 -11.77 3.38 -8.77
C LEU A 18 -13.14 4.03 -8.96
N ASP A 19 -13.33 4.73 -10.08
CA ASP A 19 -14.51 5.51 -10.49
C ASP A 19 -15.23 6.22 -9.33
N SER A 20 -16.55 6.44 -9.45
CA SER A 20 -17.38 7.03 -8.41
C SER A 20 -17.90 6.00 -7.39
N ARG A 21 -17.40 4.76 -7.42
CA ARG A 21 -17.92 3.68 -6.56
C ARG A 21 -17.18 3.62 -5.24
N SER A 22 -17.83 4.09 -4.18
CA SER A 22 -17.24 4.19 -2.83
C SER A 22 -16.65 2.88 -2.30
N TYR A 23 -17.19 1.73 -2.70
CA TYR A 23 -16.64 0.43 -2.28
C TYR A 23 -15.23 0.15 -2.81
N ARG A 24 -14.84 0.70 -3.98
CA ARG A 24 -13.49 0.55 -4.54
C ARG A 24 -12.49 1.40 -3.76
N TRP A 25 -12.85 2.65 -3.46
CA TRP A 25 -12.09 3.54 -2.58
C TRP A 25 -11.89 2.95 -1.19
N ASN A 26 -12.96 2.39 -0.61
CA ASN A 26 -12.89 1.74 0.68
C ASN A 26 -12.02 0.47 0.64
N ARG A 27 -12.08 -0.30 -0.45
CA ARG A 27 -11.20 -1.46 -0.64
C ARG A 27 -9.74 -1.03 -0.74
N LEU A 28 -9.43 -0.01 -1.53
CA LEU A 28 -8.08 0.58 -1.61
C LEU A 28 -7.57 0.95 -0.22
N LEU A 29 -8.40 1.65 0.54
CA LEU A 29 -8.06 2.08 1.89
C LEU A 29 -7.77 0.89 2.82
N LYS A 30 -8.64 -0.13 2.81
CA LYS A 30 -8.49 -1.36 3.61
C LYS A 30 -7.22 -2.12 3.26
N ILE A 31 -6.90 -2.23 1.97
CA ILE A 31 -5.68 -2.88 1.50
C ILE A 31 -4.47 -2.11 2.01
N PHE A 32 -4.41 -0.80 1.79
CA PHE A 32 -3.25 -0.01 2.19
C PHE A 32 -3.06 0.00 3.70
N SER A 33 -4.08 0.41 4.46
CA SER A 33 -4.00 0.57 5.92
C SER A 33 -3.97 -0.76 6.67
N GLY A 34 -4.52 -1.83 6.08
CA GLY A 34 -4.49 -3.18 6.65
C GLY A 34 -3.17 -3.93 6.44
N PHE A 35 -2.37 -3.54 5.44
CA PHE A 35 -1.03 -4.06 5.19
C PHE A 35 0.06 -2.99 5.39
N GLU A 36 -0.26 -1.90 6.07
CA GLU A 36 0.60 -0.72 6.14
C GLU A 36 1.98 -1.05 6.69
N ASP A 37 2.07 -1.87 7.74
CA ASP A 37 3.35 -2.29 8.29
C ASP A 37 4.22 -3.04 7.26
N VAL A 38 3.65 -4.03 6.56
CA VAL A 38 4.34 -4.77 5.49
C VAL A 38 4.74 -3.84 4.34
N LEU A 39 3.89 -2.90 3.96
CA LEU A 39 4.17 -1.95 2.89
C LEU A 39 5.34 -1.02 3.24
N TYR A 40 5.40 -0.53 4.48
CA TYR A 40 6.51 0.32 4.93
C TYR A 40 7.82 -0.47 5.06
N ARG A 41 7.77 -1.75 5.44
CA ARG A 41 8.93 -2.66 5.38
C ARG A 41 9.42 -2.84 3.95
N MET A 42 8.52 -3.13 3.01
CA MET A 42 8.89 -3.22 1.59
C MET A 42 9.48 -1.90 1.08
N ALA A 43 8.98 -0.76 1.54
CA ALA A 43 9.49 0.54 1.15
C ALA A 43 10.85 0.90 1.75
N SER A 44 11.25 0.28 2.86
CA SER A 44 12.59 0.40 3.45
C SER A 44 13.60 -0.60 2.90
N GLY A 45 13.13 -1.64 2.21
CA GLY A 45 13.99 -2.59 1.52
C GLY A 45 14.64 -2.07 0.24
N GLY A 46 15.23 -3.01 -0.48
CA GLY A 46 15.97 -2.74 -1.70
C GLY A 46 17.38 -2.21 -1.43
N GLN A 47 17.79 -1.16 -2.16
CA GLN A 47 19.11 -0.53 -1.96
C GLN A 47 19.27 0.06 -0.55
N SER A 48 18.17 0.45 0.09
CA SER A 48 18.16 1.02 1.44
C SER A 48 18.31 -0.01 2.56
N ARG A 49 18.28 -1.31 2.25
CA ARG A 49 18.57 -2.42 3.19
C ARG A 49 17.89 -2.33 4.56
N GLY A 50 16.62 -1.93 4.58
CA GLY A 50 15.82 -1.81 5.81
C GLY A 50 15.72 -0.39 6.35
N GLU A 51 16.50 0.57 5.85
CA GLU A 51 16.44 1.96 6.28
C GLU A 51 15.32 2.73 5.59
N PHE A 52 14.33 3.17 6.36
CA PHE A 52 13.26 4.02 5.83
C PHE A 52 13.66 5.50 5.90
N ARG A 53 13.33 6.28 4.86
CA ARG A 53 13.63 7.72 4.77
C ARG A 53 12.93 8.63 5.80
N GLY A 54 12.22 8.04 6.76
CA GLY A 54 11.39 8.73 7.73
C GLY A 54 9.97 9.08 7.24
N THR A 55 9.08 9.26 8.21
CA THR A 55 7.62 9.38 8.00
C THR A 55 7.13 10.81 7.82
N GLN A 56 7.97 11.85 7.99
CA GLN A 56 7.56 13.25 7.95
C GLN A 56 6.74 13.64 6.69
N TYR A 57 7.04 13.04 5.54
CA TYR A 57 6.35 13.27 4.26
C TYR A 57 5.76 11.98 3.66
N ALA A 58 5.62 10.96 4.49
CA ALA A 58 5.06 9.65 4.19
C ALA A 58 4.51 9.08 5.50
N ALA A 59 3.67 9.84 6.19
CA ALA A 59 3.09 9.45 7.46
C ALA A 59 2.13 8.28 7.23
N PRO A 60 2.23 7.20 8.02
CA PRO A 60 1.27 6.11 7.97
C PRO A 60 -0.15 6.63 8.22
N ILE A 61 -1.15 6.01 7.60
CA ILE A 61 -2.57 6.38 7.68
C ILE A 61 -3.37 5.48 8.60
N ALA A 62 -2.91 4.29 8.96
CA ALA A 62 -3.72 3.31 9.68
C ALA A 62 -4.22 3.81 11.05
N SER A 63 -3.50 4.75 11.68
CA SER A 63 -3.90 5.38 12.94
C SER A 63 -4.98 6.46 12.80
N ILE A 64 -5.14 7.06 11.62
CA ILE A 64 -6.11 8.13 11.36
C ILE A 64 -7.37 7.61 10.64
N ILE A 65 -7.39 6.34 10.23
CA ILE A 65 -8.57 5.74 9.61
C ILE A 65 -9.57 5.31 10.68
N PRO A 66 -10.81 5.82 10.62
CA PRO A 66 -11.87 5.38 11.51
C PRO A 66 -12.14 3.87 11.39
N SER A 67 -12.27 3.18 12.53
CA SER A 67 -12.47 1.72 12.57
C SER A 67 -13.77 1.27 11.89
N ASN A 68 -14.78 2.14 11.83
CA ASN A 68 -16.02 1.89 11.11
C ASN A 68 -15.81 1.78 9.59
N PHE A 69 -14.76 2.35 9.00
CA PHE A 69 -14.49 2.20 7.56
C PHE A 69 -14.15 0.74 7.21
N PHE A 70 -13.55 0.00 8.14
CA PHE A 70 -13.31 -1.42 7.97
C PHE A 70 -14.60 -2.25 8.00
N ARG A 71 -15.60 -1.81 8.78
CA ARG A 71 -16.88 -2.51 8.97
C ARG A 71 -17.92 -2.13 7.90
N ASN A 72 -18.03 -0.84 7.57
CA ASN A 72 -18.95 -0.32 6.59
C ASN A 72 -18.32 -0.43 5.19
N ARG A 73 -19.01 -1.07 4.23
CA ARG A 73 -18.53 -1.20 2.85
C ARG A 73 -18.91 -0.03 1.95
N GLN A 74 -19.81 0.84 2.41
CA GLN A 74 -20.38 1.96 1.68
C GLN A 74 -20.03 3.32 2.31
N THR A 75 -18.93 3.41 3.08
CA THR A 75 -18.37 4.71 3.45
C THR A 75 -18.25 5.59 2.22
N ASP A 76 -18.75 6.81 2.29
CA ASP A 76 -18.82 7.71 1.15
C ASP A 76 -17.42 8.03 0.60
N GLU A 77 -17.32 8.16 -0.72
CA GLU A 77 -16.05 8.47 -1.38
C GLU A 77 -15.48 9.81 -0.90
N THR A 78 -16.34 10.82 -0.76
CA THR A 78 -15.93 12.16 -0.30
C THR A 78 -15.39 12.08 1.11
N GLU A 79 -16.04 11.32 1.99
CA GLU A 79 -15.59 11.09 3.36
C GLU A 79 -14.21 10.41 3.40
N ILE A 80 -14.01 9.37 2.58
CA ILE A 80 -12.70 8.69 2.44
C ILE A 80 -11.63 9.66 1.94
N LYS A 81 -11.93 10.43 0.88
CA LYS A 81 -10.99 11.39 0.28
C LYS A 81 -10.62 12.51 1.23
N GLN A 82 -11.55 12.98 2.07
CA GLN A 82 -11.27 14.01 3.08
C GLN A 82 -10.27 13.53 4.14
N HIS A 83 -10.42 12.30 4.64
CA HIS A 83 -9.50 11.73 5.64
C HIS A 83 -8.07 11.55 5.10
N ILE A 84 -7.92 11.34 3.78
CA ILE A 84 -6.64 10.99 3.13
C ILE A 84 -6.19 12.09 2.15
N ARG A 85 -6.62 13.34 2.37
CA ARG A 85 -6.30 14.47 1.48
C ARG A 85 -4.92 15.08 1.72
N SER A 86 -4.28 14.80 2.85
CA SER A 86 -3.00 15.42 3.20
C SER A 86 -1.85 14.83 2.40
N ARG A 87 -1.09 15.71 1.73
CA ARG A 87 0.17 15.39 1.04
C ARG A 87 1.30 14.91 1.96
N TYR A 88 1.08 14.76 3.25
CA TYR A 88 2.09 14.26 4.18
C TYR A 88 1.97 12.77 4.45
N HIS A 89 0.95 12.09 3.92
CA HIS A 89 0.73 10.66 4.15
C HIS A 89 1.37 9.74 3.10
N GLY A 90 1.65 8.49 3.48
CA GLY A 90 2.19 7.47 2.57
C GLY A 90 1.26 7.11 1.40
N LEU A 91 -0.04 7.33 1.57
CA LEU A 91 -1.08 7.30 0.55
C LEU A 91 -1.85 8.62 0.64
N ASN A 92 -2.12 9.28 -0.48
CA ASN A 92 -3.01 10.44 -0.48
C ASN A 92 -3.90 10.52 -1.73
N PHE A 93 -5.07 11.14 -1.57
CA PHE A 93 -6.09 11.29 -2.60
C PHE A 93 -6.29 12.74 -3.05
N GLN A 94 -5.35 13.65 -2.75
CA GLN A 94 -5.47 15.07 -3.08
C GLN A 94 -5.70 15.30 -4.58
N ASN A 95 -5.08 14.47 -5.42
CA ASN A 95 -5.16 14.56 -6.87
C ASN A 95 -6.26 13.66 -7.49
N ALA A 96 -7.04 12.94 -6.68
CA ALA A 96 -8.06 12.01 -7.17
C ALA A 96 -9.38 12.74 -7.48
N ASN A 97 -9.36 13.60 -8.48
CA ASN A 97 -10.51 14.39 -8.90
C ASN A 97 -10.93 13.97 -10.31
N PRO A 98 -12.09 13.30 -10.48
CA PRO A 98 -12.60 12.95 -11.80
C PRO A 98 -12.67 14.18 -12.71
N GLY A 99 -12.17 14.06 -13.94
CA GLY A 99 -12.14 15.15 -14.92
C GLY A 99 -10.98 16.15 -14.77
N SER A 100 -10.12 16.01 -13.74
CA SER A 100 -8.83 16.72 -13.69
C SER A 100 -7.79 16.03 -14.57
N ASP A 101 -6.91 16.84 -15.14
CA ASP A 101 -5.64 16.47 -15.79
C ASP A 101 -4.74 15.55 -14.95
N LYS A 102 -4.88 15.54 -13.62
CA LYS A 102 -4.10 14.65 -12.73
C LYS A 102 -4.81 13.32 -12.46
N ASN A 103 -6.08 13.37 -12.07
CA ASN A 103 -6.89 12.25 -11.55
C ASN A 103 -6.11 11.00 -11.07
N THR A 104 -5.29 11.13 -10.02
CA THR A 104 -4.41 10.03 -9.54
C THR A 104 -4.51 9.80 -8.04
N VAL A 105 -4.30 8.55 -7.65
CA VAL A 105 -3.86 8.14 -6.31
C VAL A 105 -2.34 8.31 -6.21
N GLU A 106 -1.86 8.99 -5.18
CA GLU A 106 -0.43 9.22 -4.98
C GLU A 106 0.12 8.38 -3.82
N PHE A 107 1.11 7.54 -4.14
CA PHE A 107 1.89 6.75 -3.20
C PHE A 107 3.19 7.48 -2.89
N ARG A 108 3.36 7.86 -1.64
CA ARG A 108 4.53 8.58 -1.14
C ARG A 108 5.42 7.73 -0.26
N LEU A 109 5.00 6.52 0.13
CA LEU A 109 5.77 5.69 1.07
C LEU A 109 7.15 5.32 0.52
N TRP A 110 7.31 5.12 -0.79
CA TRP A 110 8.50 4.49 -1.34
C TRP A 110 9.79 5.33 -1.13
N ASN A 111 10.87 4.66 -0.73
CA ASN A 111 12.21 5.22 -0.86
C ASN A 111 12.54 5.40 -2.35
N GLY A 112 13.19 6.52 -2.68
CA GLY A 112 13.78 6.76 -3.99
C GLY A 112 15.02 5.91 -4.18
N SER A 113 15.27 5.50 -5.42
CA SER A 113 16.38 4.62 -5.80
C SER A 113 16.78 4.92 -7.24
N LEU A 114 18.05 4.67 -7.58
CA LEU A 114 18.54 4.69 -8.97
C LEU A 114 18.53 3.29 -9.61
N ASP A 115 18.20 2.25 -8.83
CA ASP A 115 18.00 0.90 -9.36
C ASP A 115 16.63 0.79 -10.03
N CYS A 116 16.67 0.64 -11.37
CA CYS A 116 15.48 0.42 -12.18
C CYS A 116 14.60 -0.73 -11.68
N LYS A 117 15.18 -1.79 -11.10
CA LYS A 117 14.41 -2.92 -10.55
C LYS A 117 13.59 -2.50 -9.34
N GLN A 118 14.14 -1.66 -8.45
CA GLN A 118 13.42 -1.12 -7.29
C GLN A 118 12.32 -0.16 -7.73
N ILE A 119 12.61 0.74 -8.67
CA ILE A 119 11.60 1.64 -9.22
C ILE A 119 10.44 0.83 -9.84
N GLN A 120 10.74 -0.18 -10.66
CA GLN A 120 9.74 -1.06 -11.27
C GLN A 120 8.92 -1.82 -10.22
N ALA A 121 9.56 -2.33 -9.18
CA ALA A 121 8.87 -3.04 -8.10
C ALA A 121 7.93 -2.10 -7.32
N ASN A 122 8.36 -0.89 -6.98
CA ASN A 122 7.54 0.12 -6.32
C ASN A 122 6.31 0.52 -7.17
N VAL A 123 6.50 0.70 -8.48
CA VAL A 123 5.40 0.98 -9.42
C VAL A 123 4.43 -0.19 -9.48
N LYS A 124 4.96 -1.42 -9.56
CA LYS A 124 4.15 -2.63 -9.64
C LYS A 124 3.33 -2.89 -8.38
N MET A 125 3.88 -2.63 -7.20
CA MET A 125 3.14 -2.68 -5.94
C MET A 125 2.01 -1.65 -5.91
N SER A 126 2.33 -0.40 -6.26
CA SER A 126 1.33 0.70 -6.30
C SER A 126 0.19 0.39 -7.27
N MET A 127 0.52 -0.10 -8.46
CA MET A 127 -0.44 -0.54 -9.47
C MET A 127 -1.25 -1.75 -8.99
N GLY A 128 -0.60 -2.74 -8.39
CA GLY A 128 -1.23 -3.94 -7.86
C GLY A 128 -2.27 -3.62 -6.80
N ILE A 129 -1.98 -2.67 -5.91
CA ILE A 129 -2.91 -2.20 -4.86
C ILE A 129 -4.16 -1.56 -5.49
N VAL A 130 -3.99 -0.63 -6.44
CA VAL A 130 -5.14 0.01 -7.12
C VAL A 130 -5.92 -1.00 -7.96
N HIS A 131 -5.23 -1.90 -8.65
CA HIS A 131 -5.88 -2.93 -9.46
C HIS A 131 -6.69 -3.90 -8.58
N ALA A 132 -6.13 -4.37 -7.47
CA ALA A 132 -6.86 -5.21 -6.51
C ALA A 132 -8.08 -4.47 -5.95
N ALA A 133 -7.94 -3.16 -5.68
CA ALA A 133 -9.04 -2.32 -5.24
C ALA A 133 -10.17 -2.20 -6.28
N ASP A 134 -9.86 -2.25 -7.57
CA ASP A 134 -10.87 -2.30 -8.64
C ASP A 134 -11.53 -3.69 -8.74
N ILE A 135 -10.73 -4.74 -8.95
CA ILE A 135 -11.24 -6.03 -9.45
C ILE A 135 -11.68 -7.02 -8.38
N VAL A 136 -11.10 -6.98 -7.17
CA VAL A 136 -11.31 -8.04 -6.16
C VAL A 136 -12.68 -7.88 -5.52
N ARG A 137 -13.59 -8.83 -5.73
CA ARG A 137 -14.95 -8.75 -5.17
C ARG A 137 -15.46 -10.12 -4.74
N ARG A 138 -16.09 -10.18 -3.57
CA ARG A 138 -16.73 -11.40 -3.02
C ARG A 138 -17.74 -12.05 -3.97
N THR A 139 -18.43 -11.25 -4.78
CA THR A 139 -19.48 -11.72 -5.69
C THR A 139 -18.96 -12.28 -7.01
N ASN A 140 -17.65 -12.19 -7.27
CA ASN A 140 -17.03 -12.73 -8.47
C ASN A 140 -16.21 -13.94 -8.10
N GLU A 141 -16.58 -15.10 -8.67
CA GLU A 141 -15.94 -16.38 -8.44
C GLU A 141 -14.42 -16.32 -8.61
N SER A 142 -13.94 -15.69 -9.69
CA SER A 142 -12.50 -15.60 -9.99
C SER A 142 -11.68 -14.75 -9.02
N THR A 143 -12.34 -14.01 -8.12
CA THR A 143 -11.66 -13.16 -7.13
C THR A 143 -12.15 -13.38 -5.71
N ARG A 144 -13.02 -14.37 -5.49
CA ARG A 144 -13.68 -14.59 -4.20
C ARG A 144 -12.66 -14.94 -3.10
N GLU A 145 -11.75 -15.86 -3.37
CA GLU A 145 -10.68 -16.24 -2.44
C GLU A 145 -9.78 -15.04 -2.13
N ARG A 146 -9.38 -14.27 -3.15
CA ARG A 146 -8.60 -13.04 -2.96
C ARG A 146 -9.34 -12.02 -2.09
N ASN A 147 -10.67 -11.93 -2.16
CA ASN A 147 -11.43 -11.03 -1.30
C ASN A 147 -11.31 -11.39 0.20
N GLU A 148 -11.12 -12.66 0.54
CA GLU A 148 -10.94 -13.12 1.93
C GLU A 148 -9.59 -12.66 2.50
N LEU A 149 -8.62 -12.36 1.62
CA LEU A 149 -7.32 -11.81 1.99
C LEU A 149 -7.37 -10.32 2.33
N ILE A 150 -8.48 -9.61 2.11
CA ILE A 150 -8.58 -8.19 2.51
C ILE A 150 -8.63 -8.09 4.04
N PRO A 151 -7.79 -7.26 4.68
CA PRO A 151 -7.77 -7.12 6.14
C PRO A 151 -9.10 -6.61 6.70
N GLY A 152 -9.52 -7.19 7.83
CA GLY A 152 -10.69 -6.77 8.59
C GLY A 152 -10.43 -5.58 9.53
N GLY A 153 -9.18 -5.13 9.64
CA GLY A 153 -8.74 -4.02 10.47
C GLY A 153 -7.38 -3.48 10.03
N PRO A 154 -6.98 -2.31 10.55
CA PRO A 154 -5.67 -1.72 10.26
C PRO A 154 -4.53 -2.53 10.88
N MET A 155 -3.37 -2.51 10.23
CA MET A 155 -2.11 -2.99 10.79
C MET A 155 -1.13 -1.81 10.83
N LYS A 156 -0.98 -1.19 12.00
CA LYS A 156 -0.20 0.04 12.15
C LYS A 156 1.27 -0.23 11.85
N TYR A 157 1.94 0.74 11.22
CA TYR A 157 3.39 0.73 11.08
C TYR A 157 4.10 0.48 12.43
N GLY A 158 5.01 -0.50 12.47
CA GLY A 158 5.73 -0.97 13.65
C GLY A 158 4.99 -2.04 14.48
N GLN A 159 3.75 -2.39 14.15
CA GLN A 159 2.93 -3.29 14.97
C GLN A 159 3.36 -4.76 14.90
N ALA A 160 3.88 -5.25 13.79
CA ALA A 160 4.35 -6.63 13.69
C ALA A 160 5.62 -6.86 14.52
N VAL A 161 6.48 -5.83 14.69
CA VAL A 161 7.59 -5.87 15.66
C VAL A 161 7.06 -6.01 17.08
N ALA A 162 6.09 -5.16 17.46
CA ALA A 162 5.56 -5.12 18.81
C ALA A 162 4.73 -6.36 19.20
N THR A 163 4.25 -7.14 18.24
CA THR A 163 3.35 -8.28 18.49
C THR A 163 3.97 -9.63 18.15
N GLU A 164 5.23 -9.65 17.72
CA GLU A 164 5.93 -10.81 17.13
C GLU A 164 5.19 -11.49 15.97
N ARG A 165 4.10 -10.90 15.48
CA ARG A 165 3.40 -11.38 14.29
C ARG A 165 4.31 -11.21 13.08
N ASP A 166 4.22 -12.14 12.14
CA ASP A 166 4.93 -12.09 10.85
C ASP A 166 6.47 -12.21 10.94
N LEU A 167 7.04 -12.42 12.15
CA LEU A 167 8.49 -12.63 12.35
C LEU A 167 8.98 -13.98 11.83
N VAL A 168 8.13 -15.01 11.89
CA VAL A 168 8.53 -16.41 11.64
C VAL A 168 7.85 -17.00 10.42
N ASP A 169 6.60 -16.62 10.15
CA ASP A 169 5.79 -17.29 9.14
C ASP A 169 5.61 -16.48 7.85
N HIS A 170 5.96 -15.18 7.80
CA HIS A 170 5.77 -14.31 6.63
C HIS A 170 4.32 -14.31 6.09
N THR A 171 3.34 -14.57 6.96
CA THR A 171 1.93 -14.71 6.57
C THR A 171 1.38 -13.44 5.93
N GLU A 172 1.70 -12.26 6.44
CA GLU A 172 1.09 -11.01 5.97
C GLU A 172 1.64 -10.58 4.61
N ILE A 173 2.94 -10.77 4.36
CA ILE A 173 3.50 -10.54 3.02
C ILE A 173 2.96 -11.55 2.00
N ARG A 174 2.82 -12.83 2.35
CA ARG A 174 2.20 -13.81 1.44
C ARG A 174 0.75 -13.42 1.11
N ARG A 175 -0.02 -13.09 2.14
CA ARG A 175 -1.40 -12.63 2.02
C ARG A 175 -1.53 -11.38 1.15
N LEU A 176 -0.64 -10.39 1.32
CA LEU A 176 -0.58 -9.20 0.47
C LEU A 176 -0.28 -9.59 -0.98
N LEU A 177 0.77 -10.37 -1.24
CA LEU A 177 1.16 -10.72 -2.60
C LEU A 177 0.13 -11.58 -3.33
N ASP A 178 -0.55 -12.49 -2.62
CA ASP A 178 -1.65 -13.29 -3.14
C ASP A 178 -2.89 -12.44 -3.43
N LEU A 179 -3.13 -11.41 -2.60
CA LEU A 179 -4.17 -10.42 -2.85
C LEU A 179 -3.85 -9.59 -4.10
N LEU A 180 -2.61 -9.14 -4.29
CA LEU A 180 -2.25 -8.23 -5.38
C LEU A 180 -2.02 -8.93 -6.72
N PHE A 181 -1.41 -10.13 -6.72
CA PHE A 181 -0.88 -10.74 -7.93
C PHE A 181 -1.32 -12.20 -8.09
N VAL A 182 -1.79 -12.54 -9.30
CA VAL A 182 -2.07 -13.94 -9.65
C VAL A 182 -0.80 -14.67 -10.11
N ARG A 183 0.08 -13.99 -10.84
CA ARG A 183 1.25 -14.62 -11.46
C ARG A 183 2.42 -14.67 -10.47
N ASN A 184 3.02 -15.85 -10.28
CA ASN A 184 4.18 -16.02 -9.38
C ASN A 184 5.37 -15.14 -9.78
N LYS A 185 5.59 -14.90 -11.08
CA LYS A 185 6.63 -13.97 -11.55
C LYS A 185 6.44 -12.54 -11.04
N ASP A 186 5.20 -12.11 -10.83
CA ASP A 186 4.90 -10.78 -10.33
C ASP A 186 5.17 -10.68 -8.83
N LYS A 187 4.82 -11.72 -8.07
CA LYS A 187 5.16 -11.86 -6.65
C LYS A 187 6.68 -11.87 -6.43
N ALA A 188 7.40 -12.70 -7.19
CA ALA A 188 8.87 -12.79 -7.09
C ALA A 188 9.56 -11.45 -7.41
N ALA A 189 9.05 -10.70 -8.39
CA ALA A 189 9.61 -9.41 -8.79
C ALA A 189 9.54 -8.32 -7.70
N VAL A 190 8.67 -8.47 -6.70
CA VAL A 190 8.51 -7.49 -5.61
C VAL A 190 8.94 -8.04 -4.26
N LEU A 191 8.93 -9.37 -4.07
CA LEU A 191 9.24 -10.02 -2.80
C LEU A 191 10.64 -9.70 -2.30
N TRP A 192 11.59 -9.46 -3.21
CA TRP A 192 12.96 -9.10 -2.85
C TRP A 192 13.03 -7.78 -2.05
N LEU A 193 12.08 -6.84 -2.23
CA LEU A 193 11.99 -5.63 -1.42
C LEU A 193 11.76 -5.99 0.05
N TYR A 194 10.82 -6.90 0.32
CA TYR A 194 10.60 -7.40 1.68
C TYR A 194 11.80 -8.19 2.21
N ALA A 195 12.37 -9.07 1.39
CA ALA A 195 13.50 -9.91 1.82
C ALA A 195 14.77 -9.11 2.18
N SER A 196 14.94 -7.93 1.57
CA SER A 196 16.10 -7.05 1.79
C SER A 196 15.84 -5.94 2.81
N SER A 197 14.66 -5.86 3.41
CA SER A 197 14.34 -4.83 4.41
C SER A 197 14.88 -5.17 5.79
N GLU A 198 16.07 -5.80 5.89
CA GLU A 198 16.70 -6.38 7.08
C GLU A 198 16.11 -5.83 8.40
N TRP A 199 15.48 -6.70 9.19
CA TRP A 199 14.76 -6.35 10.41
C TRP A 199 15.63 -5.50 11.35
N GLN A 200 15.38 -4.20 11.43
CA GLN A 200 15.85 -3.37 12.54
C GLN A 200 14.71 -3.28 13.55
N GLY A 201 14.78 -4.15 14.57
CA GLY A 201 14.10 -3.95 15.84
C GLY A 201 14.87 -2.98 16.72
#